data_AF-A0A924R8B5-F1
#
_entry.id   AF-A0A924R8B5-F1
#
_cell.length_a   1.000
_cell.length_b   1.000
_cell.length_c   1.000
_cell.angle_alpha   90.00
_cell.angle_beta   90.00
_cell.angle_gamma   90.00
#
_symmetry.space_group_name_H-M   'P 1'
#
loop_
_entity.id
_entity.type
_entity.pdbx_description
1 polymer ?
#
loop_
_entity_poly.entity_id
_entity_poly.type
_entity_poly.pdbx_seq_one_letter_code
_entity_poly.pdbx_strand_id
1 'polypeptide(L)'
;MEGKVLELNNGTTSIASLLDKALNGLTRLDKLYSEADTKRKREIIGSMYPEKLTFDGMSYRTSRLNEAVDLIYRVGEGYSEK
;
A
#
# COMPACT_ATOMS: atom_id res chain seq x y z
N MET A 1 6.48 26.88 -0.79
CA MET A 1 6.96 25.49 -0.95
C MET A 1 6.09 24.83 -2.03
N GLU A 2 6.25 25.24 -3.29
CA GLU A 2 5.32 24.85 -4.37
C GLU A 2 6.02 24.05 -5.51
N GLY A 3 7.34 23.87 -5.43
CA GLY A 3 8.13 23.24 -6.50
C GLY A 3 7.93 21.72 -6.66
N LYS A 4 7.45 21.02 -5.63
CA LYS A 4 7.38 19.55 -5.64
C LYS A 4 6.17 18.99 -6.40
N VAL A 5 5.17 19.84 -6.69
CA VAL A 5 3.96 19.44 -7.44
C VAL A 5 4.24 19.40 -8.95
N LEU A 6 5.19 20.21 -9.43
CA LEU A 6 5.53 20.32 -10.85
C LEU A 6 6.47 19.19 -11.33
N GLU A 7 7.27 18.61 -10.45
CA GLU A 7 8.18 17.50 -10.79
C GLU A 7 7.47 16.17 -11.09
N LEU A 8 6.17 16.04 -10.77
CA LEU A 8 5.38 14.86 -11.10
C LEU A 8 4.85 14.88 -12.55
N ASN A 9 5.03 15.98 -13.27
CA ASN A 9 4.64 16.12 -14.68
C ASN A 9 5.77 15.75 -15.67
N ASN A 10 6.90 15.20 -15.19
CA ASN A 10 7.91 14.64 -16.08
C ASN A 10 7.48 13.24 -16.54
N GLY A 11 6.77 13.21 -17.67
CA GLY A 11 6.27 12.01 -18.31
C GLY A 11 7.35 10.94 -18.53
N THR A 12 7.00 9.69 -18.18
CA THR A 12 7.56 8.41 -18.69
C THR A 12 7.18 7.21 -17.80
N THR A 13 6.53 7.41 -16.65
CA THR A 13 6.01 6.24 -15.91
C THR A 13 4.62 5.90 -16.41
N SER A 14 4.54 4.92 -17.31
CA SER A 14 3.27 4.32 -17.72
C SER A 14 2.52 3.82 -16.48
N ILE A 15 1.20 4.04 -16.43
CA ILE A 15 0.34 3.50 -15.36
C ILE A 15 0.55 1.99 -15.21
N ALA A 16 0.82 1.28 -16.31
CA ALA A 16 1.16 -0.13 -16.30
C ALA A 16 2.41 -0.45 -15.47
N SER A 17 3.49 0.34 -15.61
CA SER A 17 4.73 0.08 -14.86
C SER A 17 4.61 0.47 -13.38
N LEU A 18 3.68 1.36 -13.01
CA LEU A 18 3.31 1.60 -11.62
C LEU A 18 2.50 0.44 -11.04
N LEU A 19 1.54 -0.08 -11.80
CA LEU A 19 0.73 -1.24 -11.42
C LEU A 19 1.62 -2.48 -11.22
N ASP A 20 2.54 -2.76 -12.14
CA ASP A 20 3.49 -3.87 -12.02
C ASP A 20 4.36 -3.74 -10.77
N LYS A 21 4.82 -2.52 -10.45
CA LYS A 21 5.58 -2.27 -9.22
C LYS A 21 4.72 -2.48 -7.98
N ALA A 22 3.49 -1.97 -7.96
CA ALA A 22 2.57 -2.14 -6.85
C ALA A 22 2.22 -3.61 -6.61
N LEU A 23 1.92 -4.35 -7.68
CA LEU A 23 1.60 -5.77 -7.64
C LEU A 23 2.81 -6.59 -7.16
N ASN A 24 4.01 -6.33 -7.68
CA ASN A 24 5.23 -7.00 -7.22
C ASN A 24 5.54 -6.70 -5.74
N GLY A 25 5.25 -5.48 -5.27
CA GLY A 25 5.42 -5.11 -3.87
C GLY A 25 4.42 -5.84 -2.96
N LEU A 26 3.14 -5.88 -3.33
CA LEU A 26 2.09 -6.50 -2.53
C LEU A 26 2.14 -8.04 -2.53
N THR A 27 2.53 -8.66 -3.65
CA THR A 27 2.71 -10.11 -3.75
C THR A 27 3.91 -10.64 -2.96
N ARG A 28 4.92 -9.79 -2.73
CA ARG A 28 6.13 -10.12 -1.94
C ARG A 28 6.14 -9.46 -0.57
N LEU A 29 4.99 -8.95 -0.13
CA LEU A 29 4.86 -8.17 1.09
C LEU A 29 5.28 -8.98 2.33
N ASP A 30 5.03 -10.29 2.32
CA ASP A 30 5.47 -11.25 3.33
C ASP A 30 7.00 -11.22 3.51
N LYS A 31 7.75 -11.33 2.41
CA LYS A 31 9.22 -11.30 2.42
C LYS A 31 9.74 -9.91 2.75
N LEU A 32 9.17 -8.88 2.11
CA LEU A 32 9.53 -7.48 2.36
C LEU A 32 9.33 -7.09 3.82
N TYR A 33 8.27 -7.57 4.47
CA TYR A 33 8.03 -7.32 5.88
C TYR A 33 8.97 -8.15 6.77
N SER A 34 9.16 -9.44 6.47
CA SER A 34 10.02 -10.32 7.29
C SER A 34 11.49 -9.87 7.30
N GLU A 35 12.01 -9.47 6.14
CA GLU A 35 13.40 -9.05 5.94
C GLU A 35 13.65 -7.57 6.32
N ALA A 36 12.58 -6.79 6.54
CA ALA A 36 12.67 -5.38 6.86
C ALA A 36 13.13 -5.10 8.30
N ASP A 37 13.87 -4.00 8.46
CA ASP A 37 14.17 -3.42 9.77
C ASP A 37 12.91 -2.78 10.40
N THR A 38 13.00 -2.42 11.69
CA THR A 38 11.87 -1.84 12.44
C THR A 38 11.33 -0.54 11.83
N LYS A 39 12.17 0.23 11.14
CA LYS A 39 11.74 1.47 10.48
C LYS A 39 10.91 1.14 9.24
N ARG A 40 11.44 0.27 8.38
CA ARG A 40 10.83 -0.16 7.13
C ARG A 40 9.54 -0.95 7.37
N LYS A 41 9.48 -1.77 8.41
CA LYS A 41 8.23 -2.42 8.86
C LYS A 41 7.14 -1.41 9.18
N ARG A 42 7.47 -0.33 9.89
CA ARG A 42 6.51 0.76 10.17
C ARG A 42 6.08 1.49 8.91
N GLU A 43 6.99 1.75 7.98
CA GLU A 43 6.67 2.36 6.68
C GLU A 43 5.69 1.49 5.88
N ILE A 44 5.93 0.18 5.83
CA ILE A 44 5.05 -0.79 5.15
C ILE A 44 3.65 -0.75 5.78
N ILE A 45 3.56 -0.90 7.10
CA ILE A 45 2.26 -0.90 7.81
C ILE A 45 1.55 0.45 7.64
N GLY A 46 2.26 1.57 7.75
CA GLY A 46 1.67 2.91 7.57
C GLY A 46 1.22 3.18 6.13
N SER A 47 1.84 2.56 5.13
CA SER A 47 1.40 2.64 3.73
C SER A 47 0.10 1.85 3.48
N MET A 48 -0.06 0.72 4.18
CA MET A 48 -1.27 -0.11 4.08
C MET A 48 -2.43 0.44 4.89
N TYR A 49 -2.13 1.05 6.04
CA TYR A 49 -3.10 1.54 6.99
C TYR A 49 -2.85 3.03 7.25
N PRO A 50 -3.47 3.92 6.46
CA PRO A 50 -3.21 5.36 6.54
C PRO A 50 -3.73 5.99 7.84
N GLU A 51 -4.59 5.29 8.58
CA GLU A 51 -5.15 5.77 9.84
C GLU A 51 -4.28 5.40 11.05
N LYS A 52 -4.46 6.15 12.14
CA LYS A 52 -3.72 5.91 13.38
C LYS A 52 -4.10 4.54 13.95
N LEU A 53 -3.07 3.81 14.39
CA LEU A 53 -3.24 2.63 15.22
C LEU A 53 -3.95 3.04 16.52
N THR A 54 -5.16 2.53 16.73
CA THR A 54 -5.95 2.78 17.92
C THR A 54 -5.91 1.54 18.81
N PHE A 55 -5.66 1.76 20.10
CA PHE A 55 -5.74 0.72 21.12
C PHE A 55 -7.06 0.90 21.86
N ASP A 56 -7.93 -0.10 21.78
CA ASP A 56 -9.25 -0.08 22.42
C ASP A 56 -9.25 -0.68 23.84
N GLY A 57 -8.07 -0.96 24.40
CA GLY A 57 -7.92 -1.63 25.69
C GLY A 57 -7.79 -3.16 25.59
N MET A 58 -8.18 -3.76 24.47
CA MET A 58 -8.06 -5.22 24.24
C MET A 58 -7.23 -5.57 23.01
N SER A 59 -7.27 -4.72 21.97
CA SER A 59 -6.64 -4.98 20.69
C SER A 59 -6.14 -3.70 20.03
N TYR A 60 -5.12 -3.85 19.18
CA TYR A 60 -4.66 -2.78 18.30
C TYR A 60 -5.39 -2.92 16.97
N ARG A 61 -6.17 -1.90 16.60
CA ARG A 61 -6.89 -1.85 15.33
C ARG A 61 -6.42 -0.67 14.49
N THR A 62 -6.37 -0.90 13.19
CA THR A 62 -6.28 0.14 12.18
C THR A 62 -7.62 0.16 11.46
N SER A 63 -8.33 1.29 11.52
CA SER A 63 -9.74 1.35 11.14
C SER A 63 -9.99 1.32 9.63
N ARG A 64 -8.95 1.52 8.80
CA ARG A 64 -9.09 1.57 7.34
C ARG A 64 -7.87 1.03 6.60
N LEU A 65 -8.10 0.15 5.63
CA LEU A 65 -7.12 -0.29 4.65
C LEU A 65 -7.02 0.76 3.52
N ASN A 66 -5.82 0.96 2.98
CA ASN A 66 -5.61 1.77 1.80
C ASN A 66 -6.41 1.19 0.61
N GLU A 67 -7.16 2.03 -0.09
CA GLU A 67 -8.05 1.62 -1.19
C GLU A 67 -7.30 0.93 -2.34
N ALA A 68 -6.08 1.38 -2.65
CA ALA A 68 -5.28 0.72 -3.69
C ALA A 68 -4.87 -0.70 -3.26
N VAL A 69 -4.58 -0.89 -1.97
CA VAL A 69 -4.25 -2.19 -1.40
C VAL A 69 -5.48 -3.10 -1.41
N ASP A 70 -6.64 -2.58 -0.98
CA ASP A 70 -7.93 -3.30 -1.04
C ASP A 70 -8.26 -3.76 -2.47
N LEU A 71 -8.21 -2.84 -3.43
CA LEU A 71 -8.50 -3.14 -4.83
C LEU A 71 -7.57 -4.22 -5.38
N ILE A 72 -6.27 -4.14 -5.12
CA ILE A 72 -5.28 -5.11 -5.63
C ILE A 72 -5.51 -6.50 -5.00
N TYR A 73 -5.84 -6.59 -3.72
CA TYR A 73 -6.20 -7.89 -3.12
C TYR A 73 -7.51 -8.45 -3.67
N ARG A 74 -8.46 -7.58 -4.03
CA ARG A 74 -9.76 -7.95 -4.61
C ARG A 74 -9.73 -8.22 -6.12
N VAL A 75 -8.63 -7.90 -6.83
CA VAL A 75 -8.46 -8.21 -8.26
C VAL A 75 -8.69 -9.71 -8.56
N GLY A 76 -8.45 -10.60 -7.59
CA GLY A 76 -8.77 -12.03 -7.72
C GLY A 76 -10.23 -12.40 -7.43
N GLU A 77 -10.95 -11.60 -6.63
CA GLU A 77 -12.33 -11.88 -6.21
C GLU A 77 -13.37 -11.35 -7.20
N GLY A 78 -13.01 -10.32 -7.99
CA GLY A 78 -13.88 -9.68 -8.99
C GLY A 78 -14.22 -10.50 -10.24
N TYR A 79 -13.68 -11.71 -10.39
CA TYR A 79 -14.08 -12.66 -11.45
C TYR A 79 -15.21 -13.61 -11.02
N SER A 80 -15.71 -13.48 -9.79
CA SER A 80 -16.94 -14.16 -9.36
C SER A 80 -18.13 -13.33 -9.82
N GLU A 81 -18.53 -13.56 -11.07
CA GLU A 81 -19.69 -13.01 -11.75
C GLU A 81 -20.95 -12.99 -10.87
N LYS A 82 -21.73 -11.92 -11.04
CA LYS A 82 -23.19 -11.98 -10.96
C LYS A 82 -23.79 -11.25 -12.15
#